data_AF-A0A378AER0-F1
#
_entry.id   AF-A0A378AER0-F1
#
_cell.length_a   1.000
_cell.length_b   1.000
_cell.length_c   1.000
_cell.angle_alpha   90.00
_cell.angle_beta   90.00
_cell.angle_gamma   90.00
#
_symmetry.space_group_name_H-M   'P 1'
#
loop_
_entity.id
_entity.type
_entity.pdbx_description
1 polymer ?
#
loop_
_entity_poly.entity_id
_entity_poly.type
_entity_poly.pdbx_seq_one_letter_code
_entity_poly.pdbx_strand_id
1 'polypeptide(L)'
;MGKLPFDLAEAEQELQEGPLSEYSGSGFGILKWGISLKQLVVLQMFVGVFFPWGQMTSFSVGGLLLALVVAIVKLVVGVLIIALFENSMARLRFCATSRVTWAGFGFAFLAFVSLLVGVIKRV
;
A
#
# COMPACT_ATOMS: atom_id res chain seq x y z
N MET A 1 3.47 4.73 -4.58
CA MET A 1 2.14 4.30 -5.04
C MET A 1 1.50 5.53 -5.64
N GLY A 2 1.76 5.79 -6.92
CA GLY A 2 0.93 6.65 -7.76
C GLY A 2 0.10 5.68 -8.57
N LYS A 3 -1.06 5.31 -8.04
CA LYS A 3 -1.96 4.31 -8.60
C LYS A 3 -3.38 4.85 -8.43
N LEU A 4 -4.28 4.52 -9.36
CA LEU A 4 -5.66 4.95 -9.29
C LEU A 4 -6.26 4.59 -7.93
N PRO A 5 -6.92 5.53 -7.23
CA PRO A 5 -7.34 6.86 -7.66
C PRO A 5 -6.32 8.01 -7.40
N PHE A 6 -5.20 7.74 -6.72
CA PHE A 6 -4.16 8.71 -6.32
C PHE A 6 -2.97 8.78 -7.29
N ASP A 7 -3.22 8.49 -8.56
CA ASP A 7 -2.22 8.59 -9.63
C ASP A 7 -2.06 10.04 -10.09
N LEU A 8 -1.46 10.85 -9.20
CA LEU A 8 -1.32 12.29 -9.38
C LEU A 8 0.00 12.71 -10.03
N ALA A 9 1.07 11.93 -9.83
CA ALA A 9 2.39 12.29 -10.33
C ALA A 9 2.46 12.20 -11.86
N GLU A 10 1.69 11.29 -12.46
CA GLU A 10 1.56 11.11 -13.92
C GLU A 10 0.23 11.71 -14.43
N ALA A 11 -0.26 12.78 -13.78
CA ALA A 11 -1.54 13.38 -14.12
C ALA A 11 -1.43 14.26 -15.36
N GLU A 12 -1.14 13.68 -16.53
CA GLU A 12 -0.95 14.36 -17.84
C GLU A 12 -1.99 15.45 -18.18
N GLN A 13 -3.23 15.29 -17.69
CA GLN A 13 -4.33 16.23 -17.94
C GLN A 13 -4.31 17.47 -17.02
N GLU A 14 -3.70 17.36 -15.82
CA GLU A 14 -3.64 18.43 -14.82
C GLU A 14 -2.21 18.99 -14.63
N LEU A 15 -1.22 18.12 -14.76
CA LEU A 15 0.21 18.43 -14.80
C LEU A 15 0.67 18.09 -16.21
N GLN A 16 1.19 19.08 -16.93
CA GLN A 16 1.75 18.87 -18.28
C GLN A 16 3.00 18.00 -18.15
N GLU A 17 2.80 16.69 -18.30
CA GLU A 17 3.75 15.59 -18.09
C GLU A 17 4.06 15.21 -16.63
N GLY A 18 4.27 13.92 -16.42
CA GLY A 18 4.79 13.36 -15.18
C GLY A 18 6.33 13.28 -15.15
N PRO A 19 6.94 13.17 -13.96
CA PRO A 19 8.40 13.10 -13.80
C PRO A 19 9.03 11.84 -14.42
N LEU A 20 8.23 10.88 -14.87
CA LEU A 20 8.71 9.69 -15.59
C LEU A 20 8.94 9.97 -17.08
N SER A 21 8.44 11.09 -17.64
CA SER A 21 8.62 11.45 -19.06
C SER A 21 10.08 11.76 -19.41
N GLU A 22 10.88 12.16 -18.42
CA GLU A 22 12.31 12.45 -18.58
C GLU A 22 13.17 11.19 -18.82
N TYR A 23 12.65 9.99 -18.51
CA TYR A 23 13.41 8.74 -18.58
C TYR A 23 12.98 7.88 -19.77
N SER A 24 13.96 7.27 -20.44
CA SER A 24 13.73 6.33 -21.55
C SER A 24 14.54 5.03 -21.42
N GLY A 25 14.12 4.00 -22.15
CA GLY A 25 14.85 2.73 -22.26
C GLY A 25 15.09 2.02 -20.93
N SER A 26 16.36 1.73 -20.63
CA SER A 26 16.78 0.99 -19.43
C SER A 26 16.49 1.75 -18.13
N GLY A 27 16.67 3.07 -18.12
CA GLY A 27 16.39 3.92 -16.95
C GLY A 27 14.92 3.87 -16.55
N PHE A 28 14.03 3.92 -17.54
CA PHE A 28 12.58 3.75 -17.34
C PHE A 28 12.23 2.37 -16.78
N GLY A 29 12.88 1.31 -17.28
CA GLY A 29 12.67 -0.06 -16.80
C GLY A 29 13.00 -0.24 -15.32
N ILE A 30 14.14 0.31 -14.87
CA ILE A 30 14.55 0.26 -13.45
C ILE A 30 13.56 1.03 -12.57
N LEU A 31 13.10 2.20 -13.01
CA LEU A 31 12.12 3.00 -12.25
C LEU A 31 10.79 2.27 -12.09
N LYS A 32 10.25 1.65 -13.16
CA LYS A 32 9.01 0.87 -13.07
C LYS A 32 9.16 -0.34 -12.15
N TRP A 33 10.31 -1.01 -12.17
CA TRP A 33 10.62 -2.08 -11.22
C TRP A 33 10.66 -1.57 -9.78
N GLY A 34 11.34 -0.45 -9.52
CA GLY A 34 11.41 0.16 -8.20
C GLY A 34 10.04 0.57 -7.64
N ILE A 35 9.17 1.14 -8.48
CA ILE A 35 7.80 1.50 -8.08
C ILE A 35 6.98 0.25 -7.73
N SER A 36 7.12 -0.82 -8.52
CA SER A 36 6.42 -2.10 -8.28
C SER A 36 6.90 -2.79 -7.01
N LEU A 37 8.22 -2.77 -6.75
CA LEU A 37 8.80 -3.29 -5.50
C LEU A 37 8.34 -2.48 -4.28
N LYS A 38 8.29 -1.15 -4.39
CA LYS A 38 7.74 -0.29 -3.32
C LYS A 38 6.31 -0.67 -2.98
N GLN A 39 5.48 -1.01 -3.98
CA GLN A 39 4.11 -1.47 -3.75
C GLN A 39 4.07 -2.77 -2.94
N LEU A 40 4.88 -3.74 -3.35
CA LEU A 40 4.96 -5.04 -2.69
C LEU A 40 5.45 -4.92 -1.24
N VAL A 41 6.48 -4.11 -0.97
CA VAL A 41 7.04 -3.91 0.38
C VAL A 41 6.03 -3.25 1.31
N VAL A 42 5.34 -2.21 0.85
CA VAL A 42 4.31 -1.53 1.65
C VAL A 42 3.14 -2.47 1.95
N LEU A 43 2.71 -3.26 0.96
CA LEU A 43 1.66 -4.26 1.16
C LEU A 43 2.09 -5.33 2.17
N GLN A 44 3.33 -5.83 2.06
CA GLN A 44 3.89 -6.79 3.00
C GLN A 44 3.89 -6.24 4.43
N MET A 45 4.28 -4.98 4.63
CA MET A 45 4.26 -4.33 5.93
C MET A 45 2.83 -4.24 6.49
N PHE A 46 1.86 -3.85 5.65
CA PHE A 46 0.45 -3.78 6.05
C PHE A 46 -0.10 -5.15 6.47
N VAL A 47 0.09 -6.18 5.64
CA VAL A 47 -0.37 -7.54 5.92
C VAL A 47 0.31 -8.11 7.17
N GLY A 48 1.61 -7.85 7.35
CA GLY A 48 2.36 -8.31 8.52
C GLY A 48 1.84 -7.72 9.83
N VAL A 49 1.48 -6.43 9.83
CA VAL A 49 1.00 -5.73 11.04
C VAL A 49 -0.46 -6.03 11.35
N PHE A 50 -1.36 -5.93 10.37
CA PHE A 50 -2.80 -6.05 10.60
C PHE A 50 -3.33 -7.48 10.55
N PHE A 51 -2.58 -8.38 9.91
CA PHE A 51 -3.00 -9.76 9.68
C PHE A 51 -1.88 -10.78 10.05
N PRO A 52 -1.47 -10.85 11.34
CA PRO A 52 -0.33 -11.64 11.82
C PRO A 52 -0.63 -13.15 12.00
N TRP A 53 -1.45 -13.73 11.14
CA TRP A 53 -1.79 -15.16 11.14
C TRP A 53 -0.85 -15.95 10.21
N GLY A 54 -0.58 -17.21 10.53
CA GLY A 54 0.36 -18.03 9.75
C GLY A 54 1.83 -17.62 9.89
N GLN A 55 2.15 -16.85 10.95
CA GLN A 55 3.52 -16.54 11.35
C GLN A 55 4.13 -17.74 12.07
N MET A 56 5.43 -17.97 11.84
CA MET A 56 6.16 -19.06 12.48
C MET A 56 6.49 -18.68 13.93
N THR A 57 6.06 -19.49 14.89
CA THR A 57 6.32 -19.27 16.33
C THR A 57 7.59 -19.96 16.83
N SER A 58 7.97 -21.08 16.21
CA SER A 58 9.20 -21.83 16.48
C SER A 58 9.95 -22.08 15.19
N PHE A 59 11.26 -21.85 15.18
CA PHE A 59 12.08 -22.01 13.99
C PHE A 59 12.17 -23.48 13.56
N SER A 60 11.54 -23.81 12.42
CA SER A 60 11.54 -25.15 11.83
C SER A 60 11.50 -25.02 10.31
N VAL A 61 12.21 -25.91 9.60
CA VAL A 61 12.27 -25.90 8.12
C VAL A 61 10.88 -26.07 7.50
N GLY A 62 10.06 -26.97 8.07
CA GLY A 62 8.67 -27.16 7.63
C GLY A 62 7.79 -25.95 7.92
N GLY A 63 8.00 -25.30 9.07
CA GLY A 63 7.29 -24.07 9.44
C GLY A 63 7.64 -22.90 8.51
N LEU A 64 8.90 -22.80 8.09
CA LEU A 64 9.36 -21.76 7.16
C LEU A 64 8.70 -21.90 5.78
N LEU A 65 8.64 -23.12 5.24
CA LEU A 65 7.99 -23.38 3.94
C LEU A 65 6.50 -23.03 3.98
N LEU A 66 5.80 -23.43 5.04
CA LEU A 66 4.39 -23.10 5.22
C LEU A 66 4.18 -21.59 5.35
N ALA A 67 4.98 -20.91 6.19
CA ALA A 67 4.91 -19.47 6.38
C ALA A 67 5.18 -18.70 5.07
N LEU A 68 6.13 -19.16 4.25
CA LEU A 68 6.44 -18.57 2.95
C LEU A 68 5.26 -18.70 1.98
N VAL A 69 4.68 -19.91 1.86
CA VAL A 69 3.53 -20.15 0.98
C VAL A 69 2.34 -19.29 1.41
N VAL A 70 2.04 -19.26 2.72
CA VAL A 70 0.96 -18.43 3.27
C VAL A 70 1.22 -16.94 3.01
N ALA A 71 2.46 -16.46 3.16
CA ALA A 71 2.82 -15.08 2.86
C ALA A 71 2.61 -14.74 1.38
N ILE A 72 3.05 -15.60 0.45
CA ILE A 72 2.85 -15.42 -0.99
C ILE A 72 1.37 -15.35 -1.34
N VAL A 73 0.55 -16.28 -0.81
CA VAL A 73 -0.90 -16.30 -1.04
C VAL A 73 -1.54 -14.98 -0.57
N LYS A 74 -1.17 -14.50 0.62
CA LYS A 74 -1.68 -13.22 1.14
C LYS A 74 -1.29 -12.04 0.27
N LEU A 75 -0.05 -11.99 -0.21
CA LEU A 75 0.41 -10.94 -1.10
C LEU A 75 -0.34 -10.97 -2.43
N VAL A 76 -0.54 -12.15 -3.02
CA VAL A 76 -1.32 -12.30 -4.27
C VAL A 76 -2.75 -11.81 -4.07
N VAL A 77 -3.43 -12.25 -2.99
CA VAL A 77 -4.79 -11.79 -2.68
C VAL A 77 -4.82 -10.28 -2.46
N GLY A 78 -3.87 -9.72 -1.72
CA GLY A 78 -3.76 -8.28 -1.49
C GLY A 78 -3.56 -7.48 -2.79
N VAL A 79 -2.69 -7.96 -3.68
CA VAL A 79 -2.47 -7.35 -5.00
C VAL A 79 -3.75 -7.43 -5.85
N LEU A 80 -4.47 -8.55 -5.85
CA LEU A 80 -5.73 -8.70 -6.59
C LEU A 80 -6.79 -7.73 -6.07
N ILE A 81 -6.94 -7.59 -4.76
CA ILE A 81 -7.86 -6.62 -4.16
C ILE A 81 -7.49 -5.21 -4.60
N ILE A 82 -6.21 -4.83 -4.48
CA ILE A 82 -5.73 -3.52 -4.93
C ILE A 82 -6.02 -3.34 -6.43
N ALA A 83 -5.77 -4.34 -7.27
CA ALA A 83 -6.04 -4.28 -8.69
C ALA A 83 -7.54 -4.06 -8.99
N LEU A 84 -8.44 -4.70 -8.24
CA LEU A 84 -9.89 -4.46 -8.38
C LEU A 84 -10.24 -3.00 -8.08
N PHE A 85 -9.70 -2.43 -6.99
CA PHE A 85 -9.91 -1.01 -6.65
C PHE A 85 -9.28 -0.07 -7.68
N GLU A 86 -8.06 -0.35 -8.14
CA GLU A 86 -7.38 0.43 -9.18
C GLU A 86 -8.20 0.46 -10.48
N ASN A 87 -8.85 -0.64 -10.86
CA ASN A 87 -9.69 -0.72 -12.06
C ASN A 87 -11.10 -0.16 -11.87
N SER A 88 -11.62 -0.15 -10.63
CA SER A 88 -12.98 0.29 -10.34
C SER A 88 -13.09 1.80 -10.05
N MET A 89 -11.99 2.46 -9.72
CA MET A 89 -11.98 3.87 -9.31
C MET A 89 -11.45 4.79 -10.42
N ALA A 90 -12.13 5.92 -10.63
CA ALA A 90 -11.62 7.00 -11.47
C ALA A 90 -10.53 7.81 -10.75
N ARG A 91 -9.65 8.47 -11.52
CA ARG A 91 -8.60 9.35 -10.99
C ARG A 91 -9.21 10.51 -10.20
N LEU A 92 -8.67 10.79 -9.01
CA LEU A 92 -9.03 11.97 -8.23
C LEU A 92 -8.29 13.20 -8.75
N ARG A 93 -8.95 14.36 -8.68
CA ARG A 93 -8.33 15.65 -9.01
C ARG A 93 -7.24 16.00 -7.98
N PHE A 94 -6.15 16.61 -8.44
CA PHE A 94 -5.02 16.99 -7.62
C PHE A 94 -5.44 17.87 -6.43
N CYS A 95 -6.21 18.92 -6.69
CA CYS A 95 -6.69 19.85 -5.66
C CYS A 95 -7.65 19.23 -4.63
N ALA A 96 -8.31 18.12 -4.97
CA ALA A 96 -9.24 17.43 -4.07
C ALA A 96 -8.55 16.36 -3.20
N THR A 97 -7.38 15.90 -3.61
CA THR A 97 -6.69 14.76 -2.98
C THR A 97 -6.27 15.06 -1.54
N SER A 98 -5.78 16.27 -1.27
CA SER A 98 -5.37 16.67 0.08
C SER A 98 -6.50 16.50 1.09
N ARG A 99 -7.74 16.84 0.72
CA ARG A 99 -8.91 16.68 1.59
C ARG A 99 -9.15 15.22 1.97
N VAL A 100 -9.01 14.31 1.00
CA VAL A 100 -9.23 12.87 1.22
C VAL A 100 -8.13 12.27 2.10
N THR A 101 -6.87 12.62 1.85
CA THR A 101 -5.75 12.11 2.67
C THR A 101 -5.77 12.66 4.09
N TRP A 102 -6.12 13.93 4.28
CA TRP A 102 -6.31 14.52 5.61
C TRP A 102 -7.47 13.89 6.37
N ALA A 103 -8.59 13.59 5.70
CA ALA A 103 -9.70 12.89 6.33
C ALA A 103 -9.29 11.47 6.77
N GLY A 104 -8.59 10.73 5.91
CA GLY A 104 -8.07 9.40 6.25
C GLY A 104 -7.09 9.41 7.43
N PHE A 105 -6.17 10.38 7.46
CA PHE A 105 -5.27 10.58 8.59
C PHE A 105 -6.03 10.92 9.88
N GLY A 106 -7.04 11.79 9.79
CA GLY A 106 -7.90 12.13 10.92
C GLY A 106 -8.58 10.91 11.55
N PHE A 107 -9.12 10.00 10.73
CA PHE A 107 -9.70 8.75 11.23
C PHE A 107 -8.67 7.83 11.89
N ALA A 108 -7.47 7.71 11.32
CA ALA A 108 -6.39 6.93 11.93
C ALA A 108 -5.96 7.50 13.29
N PHE A 109 -5.86 8.83 13.40
CA PHE A 109 -5.55 9.51 14.65
C PHE A 109 -6.64 9.30 15.71
N LEU A 110 -7.92 9.41 15.33
CA LEU A 110 -9.04 9.15 16.24
C LEU A 110 -9.05 7.70 16.74
N ALA A 111 -8.78 6.73 15.87
CA ALA A 111 -8.66 5.32 16.24
C ALA A 111 -7.50 5.10 17.24
N PHE A 112 -6.36 5.76 17.02
CA PHE A 112 -5.22 5.70 17.93
C PHE A 112 -5.53 6.32 19.31
N VAL A 113 -6.16 7.50 19.35
CA VAL A 113 -6.59 8.13 20.60
C VAL A 113 -7.61 7.26 21.33
N SER A 114 -8.58 6.67 20.62
CA SER A 114 -9.56 5.75 21.18
C SER A 114 -8.89 4.54 21.85
N LEU A 115 -7.88 3.96 21.19
CA LEU A 115 -7.08 2.89 21.76
C LEU A 115 -6.37 3.32 23.03
N LEU A 116 -5.71 4.50 23.05
CA LEU A 116 -5.02 5.02 24.24
C LEU A 116 -5.99 5.23 25.42
N VAL A 117 -7.14 5.87 25.18
CA VAL A 117 -8.16 6.05 26.22
C VAL A 117 -8.66 4.71 26.76
N GLY A 118 -8.88 3.74 25.88
CA GLY A 118 -9.30 2.39 26.26
C GLY A 118 -8.23 1.58 27.01
N VAL A 119 -6.95 1.89 26.83
CA VAL A 119 -5.84 1.32 27.61
C VAL A 119 -5.75 1.99 28.97
N ILE A 120 -5.82 3.34 29.04
CA ILE A 120 -5.78 4.09 30.31
C ILE A 120 -6.92 3.68 31.24
N LYS A 121 -8.14 3.49 30.72
CA LYS A 121 -9.28 3.04 31.54
C LYS A 121 -9.18 1.60 32.07
N ARG A 122 -8.25 0.79 31.54
CA ARG A 122 -8.04 -0.60 31.97
C ARG A 122 -6.91 -0.77 32.99
N VAL A 123 -6.15 0.29 33.24
CA VAL A 123 -5.11 0.38 34.29
C VAL A 123 -5.72 1.02 35.52
#